data_AF-A0A7H1NP40-F1
#
_entry.id   AF-A0A7H1NP40-F1
#
_cell.length_a   1.000
_cell.length_b   1.000
_cell.length_c   1.000
_cell.angle_alpha   90.00
_cell.angle_beta   90.00
_cell.angle_gamma   90.00
#
_symmetry.space_group_name_H-M   'P 1'
#
loop_
_entity.id
_entity.type
_entity.pdbx_description
1 polymer ?
#
loop_
_entity_poly.entity_id
_entity_poly.type
_entity_poly.pdbx_seq_one_letter_code
_entity_poly.pdbx_strand_id
1 'polypeptide(L)' 'MTTTVRLNQNIEERLDFLAKQTGRTKTYYIAQLIENGLDELEDYYLAADVLEKIRKGKEKTISSSDLKKTLDL' A
#
# COMPACT_ATOMS: atom_id res chain seq x y z
N MET A 1 -11.74 -17.31 1.37
CA MET A 1 -12.82 -16.47 1.93
C MET A 1 -13.39 -15.64 0.79
N THR A 2 -14.68 -15.32 0.79
CA THR A 2 -15.31 -14.55 -0.30
C THR A 2 -15.65 -13.16 0.21
N THR A 3 -15.16 -12.13 -0.49
CA THR A 3 -15.42 -10.73 -0.17
C THR A 3 -16.10 -10.08 -1.36
N THR A 4 -17.20 -9.37 -1.11
CA THR A 4 -17.92 -8.61 -2.13
C THR A 4 -17.56 -7.13 -2.00
N VAL A 5 -17.10 -6.53 -3.10
CA VAL A 5 -16.75 -5.11 -3.17
C VAL A 5 -17.58 -4.42 -4.24
N ARG A 6 -17.97 -3.17 -4.00
CA ARG A 6 -18.63 -2.33 -5.02
C ARG A 6 -17.57 -1.52 -5.76
N LEU A 7 -17.56 -1.66 -7.07
CA LEU A 7 -16.65 -0.91 -7.94
C LEU A 7 -17.46 0.13 -8.72
N ASN A 8 -16.80 1.22 -9.09
CA ASN A 8 -17.39 2.17 -10.03
C ASN A 8 -17.33 1.57 -11.45
N GLN A 9 -18.19 2.10 -12.34
CA GLN A 9 -18.33 1.61 -13.71
C GLN A 9 -17.00 1.63 -14.49
N ASN A 10 -16.22 2.70 -14.34
CA ASN A 10 -14.95 2.87 -15.06
C ASN A 10 -13.92 1.78 -14.69
N ILE A 11 -13.80 1.45 -13.40
CA ILE A 11 -12.87 0.42 -12.94
C ILE A 11 -13.31 -0.95 -13.44
N GLU A 12 -14.61 -1.24 -13.43
CA GLU A 12 -15.12 -2.49 -13.98
C GLU A 12 -14.78 -2.64 -15.48
N GLU A 13 -14.99 -1.58 -16.27
CA GLU A 13 -14.67 -1.59 -17.71
C GLU A 13 -13.17 -1.83 -17.97
N ARG A 14 -12.29 -1.22 -17.15
CA ARG A 14 -10.83 -1.44 -17.24
C ARG A 14 -10.45 -2.88 -16.90
N LEU A 15 -11.07 -3.45 -15.87
CA LEU A 15 -10.85 -4.85 -15.49
C LEU A 15 -11.37 -5.81 -16.56
N ASP A 16 -12.50 -5.51 -17.18
CA ASP A 16 -13.05 -6.29 -18.29
C ASP A 16 -12.16 -6.27 -19.53
N PHE A 17 -11.64 -5.09 -19.88
CA PHE A 17 -10.68 -4.96 -20.98
C PHE A 17 -9.42 -5.78 -20.72
N LEU A 18 -8.85 -5.67 -19.51
CA LEU A 18 -7.63 -6.40 -19.14
C LEU A 18 -7.85 -7.91 -19.15
N ALA A 19 -8.96 -8.38 -18.57
CA ALA A 19 -9.35 -9.78 -18.55
C ALA A 19 -9.47 -10.37 -19.97
N LYS A 20 -10.14 -9.65 -20.89
CA LYS A 20 -10.30 -10.05 -22.29
C LYS A 20 -8.96 -10.13 -23.01
N GLN A 21 -8.07 -9.17 -22.77
CA GLN A 21 -6.79 -9.09 -23.47
C GLN A 21 -5.80 -10.18 -23.06
N THR A 22 -5.87 -10.63 -21.81
CA THR A 22 -4.88 -11.58 -21.24
C THR A 22 -5.42 -13.00 -21.05
N GLY A 23 -6.73 -13.20 -21.25
CA GLY A 23 -7.40 -14.48 -21.02
C GLY A 23 -7.54 -14.85 -19.54
N ARG A 24 -7.40 -13.88 -18.63
CA ARG A 24 -7.55 -14.07 -17.17
C ARG A 24 -8.90 -13.55 -16.69
N THR A 25 -9.32 -13.96 -15.49
CA THR A 25 -10.59 -13.50 -14.90
C THR A 25 -10.43 -12.13 -14.23
N LYS A 26 -11.52 -11.35 -14.14
CA LYS A 26 -11.54 -10.11 -13.34
C LYS A 26 -11.10 -10.37 -11.89
N THR A 27 -11.55 -11.48 -11.31
CA THR A 27 -11.21 -11.88 -9.93
C THR A 27 -9.70 -12.04 -9.72
N TYR A 28 -8.97 -12.58 -10.70
CA TYR A 28 -7.51 -12.70 -10.62
C TYR A 28 -6.86 -11.32 -10.44
N TYR A 29 -7.26 -10.34 -11.26
CA TYR A 29 -6.72 -8.99 -11.17
C TYR A 29 -7.12 -8.25 -9.91
N ILE A 30 -8.37 -8.44 -9.44
CA ILE A 30 -8.82 -7.86 -8.18
C ILE A 30 -7.98 -8.41 -7.01
N ALA A 31 -7.73 -9.72 -6.98
CA ALA A 31 -6.90 -10.33 -5.95
C ALA A 31 -5.47 -9.77 -5.99
N GLN A 32 -4.86 -9.71 -7.17
CA GLN A 32 -3.50 -9.19 -7.33
C GLN A 32 -3.39 -7.71 -6.94
N LEU A 33 -4.38 -6.89 -7.28
CA LEU A 33 -4.44 -5.47 -6.87
C LEU A 33 -4.59 -5.31 -5.36
N ILE A 34 -5.33 -6.20 -4.70
CA ILE A 34 -5.47 -6.18 -3.23
C ILE A 34 -4.15 -6.60 -2.57
N GLU A 35 -3.54 -7.69 -3.02
CA GLU A 35 -2.27 -8.17 -2.46
C GLU A 35 -1.18 -7.10 -2.58
N ASN A 36 -0.96 -6.57 -3.79
CA ASN A 36 0.06 -5.53 -4.00
C ASN A 36 -0.32 -4.19 -3.35
N GLY A 37 -1.62 -3.87 -3.30
CA GLY A 37 -2.09 -2.62 -2.70
C GLY A 37 -2.02 -2.64 -1.17
N LEU A 38 -2.10 -3.82 -0.54
CA LEU A 38 -1.96 -3.94 0.91
C LEU A 38 -0.55 -3.54 1.36
N ASP A 39 0.50 -3.97 0.65
CA ASP A 39 1.87 -3.57 0.96
C ASP A 39 2.03 -2.05 0.95
N GLU A 40 1.51 -1.38 -0.08
CA GLU A 40 1.55 0.09 -0.18
C GLU A 40 0.74 0.79 0.92
N LEU A 41 -0.43 0.23 1.28
CA LEU A 41 -1.26 0.78 2.35
C LEU A 41 -0.60 0.60 3.71
N GLU A 42 0.00 -0.56 3.96
CA GLU A 42 0.76 -0.83 5.19
C GLU A 42 1.91 0.17 5.33
N ASP A 43 2.73 0.33 4.30
CA ASP A 43 3.82 1.32 4.29
C ASP A 43 3.31 2.74 4.56
N TYR A 44 2.25 3.15 3.86
CA TYR A 44 1.69 4.49 4.01
C TYR A 44 1.13 4.74 5.42
N TYR A 45 0.29 3.85 5.93
CA TYR A 45 -0.38 4.05 7.22
C TYR A 45 0.56 3.82 8.40
N LEU A 46 1.52 2.89 8.30
CA LEU A 46 2.54 2.71 9.32
C LEU A 46 3.44 3.95 9.40
N ALA A 47 3.86 4.51 8.26
CA ALA A 47 4.63 5.75 8.25
C ALA A 47 3.84 6.95 8.80
N ALA A 48 2.56 7.06 8.46
CA ALA A 48 1.69 8.11 8.98
C ALA A 48 1.51 8.01 10.51
N ASP A 49 1.35 6.80 11.05
CA ASP A 49 1.25 6.58 12.50
C ASP A 49 2.58 6.91 13.21
N VAL A 50 3.72 6.53 12.63
CA VAL A 50 5.04 6.91 13.15
C VAL A 50 5.20 8.43 13.17
N LEU A 51 4.81 9.14 12.11
CA LEU A 51 4.85 10.61 12.08
C LEU A 51 3.98 11.24 13.18
N GLU A 52 2.79 10.71 13.40
CA GLU A 52 1.91 11.16 14.49
C GLU A 52 2.52 10.91 15.88
N LYS A 53 3.20 9.77 16.07
CA LYS A 53 3.93 9.46 17.32
C LYS A 53 5.13 10.37 17.53
N ILE A 54 5.90 10.68 16.49
CA ILE A 54 7.00 11.66 16.53
C ILE A 54 6.47 13.03 16.95
N ARG A 55 5.38 13.52 16.33
CA ARG A 55 4.75 14.80 16.72
C ARG A 55 4.28 14.83 18.17
N LYS A 56 3.82 13.69 18.69
CA LYS A 56 3.39 13.54 20.09
C LYS A 56 4.56 13.28 21.06
N GLY A 57 5.81 13.27 20.58
CA GLY A 57 7.00 12.98 21.38
C GLY A 57 7.07 11.55 21.92
N LYS A 58 6.30 10.62 21.33
CA LYS A 58 6.20 9.22 21.76
C LYS A 58 7.16 8.28 21.04
N GLU A 59 7.86 8.79 20.03
CA GLU A 59 8.82 8.04 19.23
C GLU A 59 10.23 8.60 19.40
N LYS A 60 11.24 7.72 19.47
CA LYS A 60 12.64 8.16 19.54
C LYS A 60 13.06 8.69 18.18
N THR A 61 13.50 9.93 18.14
CA THR A 61 14.14 10.53 16.96
C THR A 61 15.63 10.68 17.23
N ILE A 62 16.44 10.53 16.19
CA ILE A 62 17.89 10.76 16.24
C ILE A 62 18.25 11.88 15.27
N SER A 63 19.30 12.64 15.60
CA SER A 63 19.77 13.71 14.72
C SER A 63 20.40 13.14 13.45
N SER A 64 20.45 13.94 12.38
CA SER A 64 21.10 13.53 11.13
C SER A 64 22.60 13.24 11.31
N SER A 65 23.27 13.94 12.24
CA SER A 65 24.67 13.69 12.61
C SER A 65 24.85 12.35 13.34
N ASP A 66 23.89 11.95 14.18
CA ASP A 66 23.98 10.69 14.92
C ASP A 66 23.59 9.49 14.03
N LEU A 67 22.66 9.69 13.10
CA LEU A 67 22.32 8.68 12.10
C LEU A 67 23.52 8.35 11.21
N LYS A 68 24.24 9.36 10.72
CA LYS A 68 25.45 9.17 9.90
C LYS A 68 26.52 8.35 10.63
N LYS A 69 26.79 8.69 11.89
CA LYS A 69 27.71 7.92 12.75
C LYS A 69 27.26 6.47 12.98
N THR A 70 25.95 6.22 13.02
CA THR A 70 25.40 4.86 13.25
C THR A 70 25.44 4.01 11.98
N LEU A 71 25.34 4.64 10.81
CA LEU A 71 25.37 3.98 9.51
C LEU A 71 26.78 3.90 8.89
N ASP A 72 27.81 4.34 9.63
CA ASP A 72 29.19 4.47 9.14
C ASP A 72 29.31 5.26 7.80
N LEU A 73 28.46 6.28 7.65
CA LEU A 73 28.41 7.22 6.50
C LEU A 73 29.02 8.59 6.87
#